data_AF-A0A354P648-F1
#
_entry.id   AF-A0A354P648-F1
#
_cell.length_a   1.000
_cell.length_b   1.000
_cell.length_c   1.000
_cell.angle_alpha   90.00
_cell.angle_beta   90.00
_cell.angle_gamma   90.00
#
_symmetry.space_group_name_H-M   'P 1'
#
loop_
_entity.id
_entity.type
_entity.pdbx_description
1 polymer ?
#
loop_
_entity_poly.entity_id
_entity_poly.type
_entity_poly.pdbx_seq_one_letter_code
_entity_poly.pdbx_strand_id
1 'polypeptide(L)'
;MTDRREFLQTTASCLVPKSVFATSSPNFHFIDVESGNAWQVADPVQWSLQNINEPVMARAAEGLGKLTLNDGDRVIRLVVRRCSLNLLELRPGRVGVDHWGSHQADLRPFFKMNGLARPEVEVVLKDRKTDAVSRLTGDSFLYGVPLDSDFELELFQRKWERRHSTEPDDWTAAPGTRSGFAWDGVEDGQIPWAAIKSAWRRDAPPTCQNCSSDTLLVNFGLRQVGLFNRSANIVHVCRLCRRSFRDESIIDVRAWMTANLDEAALPCFELVWGKRVKRVAA
;
A
#
# COMPACT_ATOMS: atom_id res chain seq x y z
N MET A 1 26.61 -1.23 48.84
CA MET A 1 27.57 -0.56 47.94
C MET A 1 27.86 -1.53 46.83
N THR A 2 27.22 -1.31 45.69
CA THR A 2 27.14 -2.26 44.58
C THR A 2 27.67 -1.54 43.35
N ASP A 3 28.67 -2.14 42.72
CA ASP A 3 29.57 -1.50 41.76
C ASP A 3 28.84 -1.17 40.44
N ARG A 4 29.05 0.06 39.96
CA ARG A 4 28.37 0.68 38.80
C ARG A 4 29.01 0.29 37.47
N ARG A 5 29.95 -0.67 37.47
CA ARG A 5 30.78 -1.06 36.32
C ARG A 5 30.42 -2.39 35.65
N GLU A 6 29.57 -3.22 36.24
CA GLU A 6 29.15 -4.50 35.64
C GLU A 6 27.86 -4.43 34.80
N PHE A 7 27.18 -3.27 34.74
CA PHE A 7 25.92 -3.14 33.99
C PHE A 7 26.09 -2.82 32.49
N LEU A 8 27.33 -2.66 32.00
CA LEU A 8 27.62 -2.26 30.61
C LEU A 8 28.47 -3.28 29.82
N GLN A 9 28.37 -4.57 30.14
CA GLN A 9 29.10 -5.62 29.39
C GLN A 9 28.22 -6.75 28.81
N THR A 10 26.89 -6.61 28.80
CA THR A 10 25.99 -7.68 28.30
C THR A 10 24.92 -7.16 27.33
N THR A 11 25.29 -6.33 26.36
CA THR A 11 24.44 -5.99 25.20
C THR A 11 25.27 -5.60 23.97
N ALA A 12 26.32 -6.37 23.67
CA ALA A 12 27.03 -6.32 22.39
C ALA A 12 26.98 -7.70 21.71
N SER A 13 25.79 -8.29 21.64
CA SER A 13 25.55 -9.43 20.76
C SER A 13 25.32 -8.90 19.35
N CYS A 14 26.41 -8.85 18.58
CA CYS A 14 26.48 -9.00 17.13
C CYS A 14 25.13 -9.09 16.39
N LEU A 15 24.58 -7.94 15.97
CA LEU A 15 23.78 -7.87 14.75
C LEU A 15 24.74 -7.78 13.56
N VAL A 16 25.48 -8.86 13.33
CA VAL A 16 26.10 -9.08 12.02
C VAL A 16 24.97 -9.51 11.09
N PRO A 17 24.74 -8.84 9.95
CA PRO A 17 23.77 -9.30 8.96
C PRO A 17 24.11 -10.74 8.58
N LYS A 18 23.11 -11.63 8.60
CA LYS A 18 23.21 -13.02 8.11
C LYS A 18 23.37 -13.07 6.58
N SER A 19 24.27 -12.28 6.01
CA SER A 19 24.45 -12.15 4.57
C SER A 19 25.92 -12.14 4.18
N VAL A 20 26.66 -13.17 4.60
CA VAL A 20 27.95 -13.46 3.97
C VAL A 20 28.08 -14.99 3.91
N PHE A 21 27.96 -15.54 2.71
CA PHE A 21 28.02 -16.97 2.36
C PHE A 21 26.75 -17.80 2.57
N ALA A 22 25.72 -17.54 1.76
CA ALA A 22 24.66 -18.50 1.49
C ALA A 22 24.84 -19.04 0.07
N THR A 23 24.97 -20.36 -0.05
CA THR A 23 24.93 -21.09 -1.32
C THR A 23 23.75 -20.63 -2.17
N SER A 24 24.01 -20.29 -3.43
CA SER A 24 23.07 -19.67 -4.37
C SER A 24 22.03 -20.65 -4.90
N SER A 25 21.26 -21.27 -4.02
CA SER A 25 20.08 -22.00 -4.47
C SER A 25 19.03 -20.97 -4.87
N PRO A 26 18.58 -20.93 -6.13
CA PRO A 26 17.49 -20.05 -6.53
C PRO A 26 16.29 -20.31 -5.59
N ASN A 27 15.74 -19.22 -5.06
CA ASN A 27 14.66 -19.29 -4.09
C ASN A 27 13.34 -19.07 -4.84
N PHE A 28 12.66 -20.16 -5.17
CA PHE A 28 11.39 -20.10 -5.88
C PHE A 28 10.22 -20.11 -4.91
N HIS A 29 9.13 -19.45 -5.30
CA HIS A 29 7.87 -19.51 -4.57
C HIS A 29 6.70 -19.66 -5.53
N PHE A 30 5.76 -20.54 -5.21
CA PHE A 30 4.42 -20.45 -5.78
C PHE A 30 3.54 -19.58 -4.90
N ILE A 31 2.73 -18.71 -5.50
CA ILE A 31 1.75 -17.88 -4.80
C ILE A 31 0.38 -18.10 -5.42
N ASP A 32 -0.60 -18.45 -4.60
CA ASP A 32 -1.98 -18.59 -5.04
C ASP A 32 -2.62 -17.22 -5.27
N VAL A 33 -3.29 -17.06 -6.42
CA VAL A 33 -3.83 -15.77 -6.86
C VAL A 33 -4.95 -15.27 -5.95
N GLU A 34 -5.75 -16.16 -5.38
CA GLU A 34 -6.94 -15.79 -4.60
C GLU A 34 -6.61 -15.60 -3.12
N SER A 35 -5.92 -16.58 -2.52
CA SER A 35 -5.61 -16.58 -1.09
C SER A 35 -4.33 -15.82 -0.74
N GLY A 36 -3.42 -15.62 -1.70
CA GLY A 36 -2.09 -15.06 -1.45
C GLY A 36 -1.15 -15.99 -0.67
N ASN A 37 -1.56 -17.24 -0.43
CA ASN A 37 -0.72 -18.24 0.22
C ASN A 37 0.52 -18.51 -0.63
N ALA A 38 1.67 -18.62 0.03
CA ALA A 38 2.96 -18.81 -0.62
C ALA A 38 3.64 -20.11 -0.18
N TRP A 39 4.15 -20.87 -1.14
CA TRP A 39 4.93 -22.09 -0.92
C TRP A 39 6.35 -21.89 -1.45
N GLN A 40 7.34 -21.99 -0.57
CA GLN A 40 8.74 -21.99 -0.98
C GLN A 40 9.09 -23.34 -1.60
N VAL A 41 9.75 -23.33 -2.77
CA VAL A 41 10.12 -24.54 -3.51
C VAL A 41 11.57 -24.45 -3.99
N ALA A 42 12.31 -25.56 -3.91
CA ALA A 42 13.70 -25.61 -4.37
C ALA A 42 13.78 -25.73 -5.91
N ASP A 43 12.91 -26.55 -6.48
CA ASP A 43 12.73 -26.72 -7.91
C ASP A 43 11.21 -26.75 -8.20
N PRO A 44 10.68 -25.76 -8.94
CA PRO A 44 9.24 -25.65 -9.16
C PRO A 44 8.68 -26.76 -10.05
N VAL A 45 9.49 -27.34 -10.96
CA VAL A 45 9.09 -28.44 -11.83
C VAL A 45 9.00 -29.73 -11.03
N GLN A 46 10.07 -30.06 -10.30
CA GLN A 46 10.09 -31.25 -9.45
C GLN A 46 9.00 -31.20 -8.39
N TRP A 47 8.83 -30.05 -7.71
CA TRP A 47 7.80 -29.88 -6.69
C TRP A 47 6.39 -30.10 -7.27
N SER A 48 6.10 -29.55 -8.45
CA SER A 48 4.79 -29.69 -9.09
C SER A 48 4.46 -31.15 -9.45
N LEU A 49 5.45 -31.92 -9.92
CA LEU A 49 5.28 -33.35 -10.24
C LEU A 49 5.15 -34.23 -8.99
N GLN A 50 5.77 -33.85 -7.87
CA GLN A 50 5.67 -34.59 -6.61
C GLN A 50 4.36 -34.33 -5.85
N ASN A 51 3.75 -33.15 -6.06
CA ASN A 51 2.57 -32.68 -5.33
C ASN A 51 1.28 -32.73 -6.18
N ILE A 52 1.23 -33.60 -7.19
CA ILE A 52 0.10 -33.73 -8.14
C ILE A 52 -1.25 -33.94 -7.43
N ASN A 53 -1.25 -34.64 -6.30
CA ASN A 53 -2.46 -34.99 -5.56
C ASN A 53 -2.86 -33.93 -4.50
N GLU A 54 -2.07 -32.86 -4.33
CA GLU A 54 -2.41 -31.79 -3.41
C GLU A 54 -3.63 -31.01 -3.90
N PRO A 55 -4.50 -30.51 -3.01
CA PRO A 55 -5.70 -29.76 -3.40
C PRO A 55 -5.42 -28.58 -4.34
N VAL A 56 -4.29 -27.88 -4.13
CA VAL A 56 -3.86 -26.76 -4.97
C VAL A 56 -3.49 -27.19 -6.40
N MET A 57 -3.11 -28.45 -6.60
CA MET A 57 -2.73 -29.04 -7.89
C MET A 57 -3.86 -29.79 -8.59
N ALA A 58 -5.01 -29.99 -7.93
CA ALA A 58 -6.10 -30.82 -8.42
C ALA A 58 -6.55 -30.48 -9.86
N ARG A 59 -6.54 -29.19 -10.23
CA ARG A 59 -6.92 -28.71 -11.58
C ARG A 59 -5.90 -29.04 -12.67
N ALA A 60 -4.64 -29.30 -12.32
CA ALA A 60 -3.57 -29.67 -13.23
C ALA A 60 -3.22 -31.17 -13.18
N ALA A 61 -3.76 -31.92 -12.20
CA ALA A 61 -3.29 -33.24 -11.84
C ALA A 61 -3.24 -34.24 -13.03
N GLU A 62 -4.33 -34.35 -13.79
CA GLU A 62 -4.39 -35.25 -14.96
C GLU A 62 -3.35 -34.88 -16.02
N GLY A 63 -3.11 -33.58 -16.23
CA GLY A 63 -2.11 -33.10 -17.19
C GLY A 63 -0.69 -33.34 -16.69
N LEU A 64 -0.43 -33.10 -15.40
CA LEU A 64 0.88 -33.32 -14.77
C LEU A 64 1.26 -34.81 -14.77
N GLY A 65 0.31 -35.72 -14.58
CA GLY A 65 0.55 -37.17 -14.61
C GLY A 65 1.07 -37.70 -15.96
N LYS A 66 1.03 -36.89 -17.02
CA LYS A 66 1.53 -37.21 -18.38
C LYS A 66 2.89 -36.57 -18.68
N LEU A 67 3.46 -35.79 -17.75
CA LEU A 67 4.68 -35.02 -17.95
C LEU A 67 5.83 -35.54 -17.09
N THR A 68 7.05 -35.22 -17.50
CA THR A 68 8.29 -35.61 -16.81
C THR A 68 9.13 -34.37 -16.45
N LEU A 69 10.25 -34.57 -15.76
CA LEU A 69 11.21 -33.50 -15.45
C LEU A 69 11.77 -32.82 -16.72
N ASN A 70 11.80 -33.51 -17.86
CA ASN A 70 12.25 -32.96 -19.13
C ASN A 70 11.23 -31.99 -19.77
N ASP A 71 9.98 -31.97 -19.28
CA ASP A 71 8.89 -31.12 -19.77
C ASP A 71 8.76 -29.79 -19.00
N GLY A 72 9.86 -29.27 -18.42
CA GLY A 72 9.84 -28.19 -17.44
C GLY A 72 8.96 -26.99 -17.80
N ASP A 73 9.11 -26.41 -19.00
CA ASP A 73 8.28 -25.26 -19.41
C ASP A 73 6.79 -25.62 -19.52
N ARG A 74 6.46 -26.83 -20.00
CA ARG A 74 5.08 -27.30 -20.10
C ARG A 74 4.48 -27.52 -18.71
N VAL A 75 5.25 -28.03 -17.75
CA VAL A 75 4.84 -28.17 -16.35
C VAL A 75 4.52 -26.81 -15.76
N ILE A 76 5.42 -25.83 -15.84
CA ILE A 76 5.20 -24.49 -15.29
C ILE A 76 4.00 -23.80 -15.95
N ARG A 77 3.90 -23.82 -17.29
CA ARG A 77 2.75 -23.24 -18.01
C ARG A 77 1.43 -23.88 -17.58
N LEU A 78 1.41 -25.21 -17.40
CA LEU A 78 0.20 -25.93 -16.97
C LEU A 78 -0.22 -25.50 -15.56
N VAL A 79 0.72 -25.47 -14.62
CA VAL A 79 0.48 -25.13 -13.21
C VAL A 79 0.01 -23.69 -13.07
N VAL A 80 0.78 -22.74 -13.61
CA VAL A 80 0.46 -21.30 -13.56
C VAL A 80 -0.92 -21.00 -14.18
N ARG A 81 -1.29 -21.72 -15.25
CA ARG A 81 -2.60 -21.60 -15.90
C ARG A 81 -3.75 -22.23 -15.12
N ARG A 82 -3.63 -23.52 -14.78
CA ARG A 82 -4.76 -24.34 -14.30
C ARG A 82 -5.00 -24.20 -12.81
N CYS A 83 -3.94 -23.97 -12.05
CA CYS A 83 -3.99 -23.86 -10.59
C CYS A 83 -4.10 -22.42 -10.11
N SER A 84 -4.13 -21.43 -11.02
CA SER A 84 -4.13 -20.00 -10.66
C SER A 84 -2.98 -19.65 -9.71
N LEU A 85 -1.79 -20.17 -10.01
CA LEU A 85 -0.58 -19.89 -9.26
C LEU A 85 0.30 -18.91 -10.02
N ASN A 86 1.02 -18.04 -9.30
CA ASN A 86 2.15 -17.30 -9.84
C ASN A 86 3.45 -17.94 -9.35
N LEU A 87 4.43 -18.10 -10.23
CA LEU A 87 5.76 -18.57 -9.86
C LEU A 87 6.69 -17.37 -9.73
N LEU A 88 7.29 -17.21 -8.56
CA LEU A 88 8.30 -16.20 -8.29
C LEU A 88 9.68 -16.85 -8.27
N GLU A 89 10.64 -16.20 -8.90
CA GLU A 89 12.06 -16.54 -8.82
C GLU A 89 12.79 -15.37 -8.17
N LEU A 90 13.33 -15.58 -6.97
CA LEU A 90 14.10 -14.55 -6.26
C LEU A 90 15.58 -14.68 -6.57
N ARG A 91 16.16 -13.59 -7.08
CA ARG A 91 17.60 -13.41 -7.31
C ARG A 91 18.08 -12.14 -6.59
N PRO A 92 19.38 -12.02 -6.29
CA PRO A 92 19.92 -10.77 -5.76
C PRO A 92 19.55 -9.57 -6.64
N GLY A 93 18.81 -8.61 -6.08
CA GLY A 93 18.36 -7.40 -6.78
C GLY A 93 17.29 -7.60 -7.86
N ARG A 94 16.76 -8.82 -8.05
CA ARG A 94 15.78 -9.10 -9.10
C ARG A 94 14.75 -10.15 -8.69
N VAL A 95 13.49 -9.92 -9.05
CA VAL A 95 12.38 -10.86 -8.89
C VAL A 95 11.79 -11.17 -10.26
N GLY A 96 11.82 -12.43 -10.67
CA GLY A 96 11.04 -12.92 -11.80
C GLY A 96 9.64 -13.34 -11.33
N VAL A 97 8.59 -13.00 -12.07
CA VAL A 97 7.21 -13.42 -11.78
C VAL A 97 6.59 -13.98 -13.06
N ASP A 98 6.25 -15.26 -13.04
CA ASP A 98 5.47 -15.89 -14.09
C ASP A 98 3.99 -15.93 -13.69
N HIS A 99 3.11 -15.40 -14.54
CA HIS A 99 1.66 -15.41 -14.35
C HIS A 99 0.92 -15.80 -15.64
N TRP A 100 -0.40 -16.00 -15.57
CA TRP A 100 -1.23 -16.36 -16.73
C TRP A 100 -2.33 -15.33 -17.01
N GLY A 101 -2.13 -14.48 -18.03
CA GLY A 101 -3.08 -13.43 -18.40
C GLY A 101 -3.43 -12.55 -17.19
N SER A 102 -4.73 -12.39 -16.92
CA SER A 102 -5.24 -11.60 -15.79
C SER A 102 -5.12 -12.29 -14.42
N HIS A 103 -4.62 -13.53 -14.34
CA HIS A 103 -4.46 -14.25 -13.09
C HIS A 103 -3.14 -13.83 -12.41
N GLN A 104 -3.10 -12.59 -11.92
CA GLN A 104 -1.99 -12.06 -11.16
C GLN A 104 -2.43 -11.84 -9.71
N ALA A 105 -1.71 -12.48 -8.79
CA ALA A 105 -1.90 -12.34 -7.36
C ALA A 105 -1.58 -10.92 -6.90
N ASP A 106 -2.18 -10.48 -5.80
CA ASP A 106 -1.67 -9.32 -5.09
C ASP A 106 -0.32 -9.68 -4.44
N LEU A 107 0.78 -9.25 -5.06
CA LEU A 107 2.14 -9.53 -4.57
C LEU A 107 2.61 -8.55 -3.48
N ARG A 108 1.83 -7.51 -3.16
CA ARG A 108 2.23 -6.50 -2.16
C ARG A 108 2.54 -7.10 -0.77
N PRO A 109 1.73 -8.03 -0.21
CA PRO A 109 2.06 -8.68 1.06
C PRO A 109 3.39 -9.43 1.01
N PHE A 110 3.61 -10.20 -0.06
CA PHE A 110 4.82 -10.98 -0.25
C PHE A 110 6.06 -10.09 -0.37
N PHE A 111 5.98 -9.03 -1.17
CA PHE A 111 7.07 -8.07 -1.35
C PHE A 111 7.41 -7.33 -0.05
N LYS A 112 6.40 -6.93 0.73
CA LYS A 112 6.59 -6.30 2.03
C LYS A 112 7.27 -7.25 3.01
N MET A 113 6.74 -8.47 3.17
CA MET A 113 7.24 -9.46 4.13
C MET A 113 8.71 -9.85 3.87
N ASN A 114 9.12 -9.87 2.60
CA ASN A 114 10.47 -10.24 2.20
C ASN A 114 11.42 -9.03 1.97
N GLY A 115 10.98 -7.81 2.28
CA GLY A 115 11.80 -6.60 2.07
C GLY A 115 12.18 -6.36 0.60
N LEU A 116 11.33 -6.77 -0.34
CA LEU A 116 11.52 -6.64 -1.78
C LEU A 116 10.87 -5.37 -2.35
N ALA A 117 10.02 -4.71 -1.58
CA ALA A 117 9.28 -3.51 -1.99
C ALA A 117 10.15 -2.24 -2.01
N ARG A 118 11.23 -2.26 -2.81
CA ARG A 118 12.25 -1.22 -2.88
C ARG A 118 12.58 -0.87 -4.33
N PRO A 119 12.96 0.39 -4.64
CA PRO A 119 13.19 0.82 -6.01
C PRO A 119 14.41 0.16 -6.66
N GLU A 120 15.37 -0.33 -5.87
CA GLU A 120 16.58 -1.00 -6.40
C GLU A 120 16.31 -2.44 -6.87
N VAL A 121 15.14 -3.02 -6.56
CA VAL A 121 14.77 -4.37 -6.97
C VAL A 121 14.10 -4.33 -8.33
N GLU A 122 14.69 -4.95 -9.35
CA GLU A 122 14.03 -5.15 -10.64
C GLU A 122 12.97 -6.23 -10.52
N VAL A 123 11.75 -5.96 -10.99
CA VAL A 123 10.69 -6.97 -11.09
C VAL A 123 10.36 -7.21 -12.55
N VAL A 124 10.54 -8.46 -13.00
CA VAL A 124 10.24 -8.88 -14.36
C VAL A 124 8.98 -9.74 -14.34
N LEU A 125 7.88 -9.17 -14.82
CA LEU A 125 6.62 -9.88 -14.97
C LEU A 125 6.56 -10.52 -16.35
N LYS A 126 6.32 -11.83 -16.41
CA LYS A 126 6.16 -12.60 -17.63
C LYS A 126 4.76 -13.21 -17.68
N ASP A 127 3.96 -12.75 -18.64
CA ASP A 127 2.67 -13.35 -18.95
C ASP A 127 2.89 -14.57 -19.84
N ARG A 128 2.76 -15.77 -19.27
CA ARG A 128 2.93 -17.04 -20.00
C ARG A 128 1.84 -17.34 -21.03
N LYS A 129 0.73 -16.59 -21.02
CA LYS A 129 -0.35 -16.72 -22.01
C LYS A 129 0.01 -16.03 -23.32
N THR A 130 0.59 -14.84 -23.23
CA THR A 130 0.92 -13.98 -24.39
C THR A 130 2.41 -13.93 -24.68
N ASP A 131 3.24 -14.51 -23.81
CA ASP A 131 4.70 -14.37 -23.76
C ASP A 131 5.16 -12.89 -23.65
N ALA A 132 4.27 -11.98 -23.23
CA ALA A 132 4.61 -10.59 -22.95
C ALA A 132 5.46 -10.47 -21.68
N VAL A 133 6.40 -9.52 -21.70
CA VAL A 133 7.28 -9.22 -20.57
C VAL A 133 7.19 -7.74 -20.23
N SER A 134 6.93 -7.42 -18.97
CA SER A 134 7.01 -6.06 -18.45
C SER A 134 8.02 -5.96 -17.32
N ARG A 135 8.59 -4.77 -17.15
CA ARG A 135 9.57 -4.47 -16.10
C ARG A 135 8.99 -3.40 -15.19
N LEU A 136 9.08 -3.66 -13.90
CA LEU A 136 8.71 -2.76 -12.82
C LEU A 136 9.87 -2.69 -11.82
N THR A 137 9.76 -1.77 -10.88
CA THR A 137 10.61 -1.70 -9.70
C THR A 137 9.87 -2.28 -8.49
N GLY A 138 10.61 -2.77 -7.49
CA GLY A 138 10.03 -3.42 -6.32
C GLY A 138 9.09 -2.51 -5.53
N ASP A 139 9.35 -1.21 -5.49
CA ASP A 139 8.48 -0.22 -4.85
C ASP A 139 7.12 -0.06 -5.58
N SER A 140 6.97 -0.54 -6.82
CA SER A 140 5.66 -0.66 -7.48
C SER A 140 4.69 -1.57 -6.71
N PHE A 141 5.21 -2.43 -5.82
CA PHE A 141 4.46 -3.35 -4.97
C PHE A 141 4.28 -2.82 -3.52
N LEU A 142 4.38 -1.52 -3.32
CA LEU A 142 3.93 -0.86 -2.09
C LEU A 142 2.44 -0.51 -2.19
N TYR A 143 1.74 -0.52 -1.04
CA TYR A 143 0.37 -0.04 -0.94
C TYR A 143 0.28 1.49 -1.09
N GLY A 144 -0.88 1.97 -1.54
CA GLY A 144 -1.13 3.40 -1.75
C GLY A 144 -0.53 3.95 -3.04
N VAL A 145 -0.86 5.19 -3.36
CA VAL A 145 -0.40 5.89 -4.57
C VAL A 145 0.82 6.74 -4.23
N PRO A 146 1.92 6.68 -5.01
CA PRO A 146 3.03 7.61 -4.87
C PRO A 146 2.55 9.06 -4.80
N LEU A 147 3.11 9.86 -3.89
CA LEU A 147 2.87 11.29 -3.91
C LEU A 147 3.53 11.91 -5.14
N ASP A 148 2.88 12.93 -5.69
CA ASP A 148 3.48 13.78 -6.70
C ASP A 148 4.76 14.43 -6.15
N SER A 149 5.74 14.68 -7.01
CA SER A 149 7.04 15.21 -6.62
C SER A 149 6.97 16.61 -6.01
N ASP A 150 5.94 17.39 -6.40
CA ASP A 150 5.65 18.74 -5.94
C ASP A 150 4.72 18.78 -4.71
N PHE A 151 4.27 17.63 -4.20
CA PHE A 151 3.45 17.59 -2.99
C PHE A 151 4.23 18.12 -1.78
N GLU A 152 3.69 19.16 -1.15
CA GLU A 152 4.33 19.92 -0.05
C GLU A 152 4.28 19.18 1.32
N LEU A 153 4.78 17.96 1.38
CA LEU A 153 4.75 17.11 2.57
C LEU A 153 5.33 17.79 3.82
N GLU A 154 6.44 18.52 3.66
CA GLU A 154 7.11 19.22 4.76
C GLU A 154 6.25 20.33 5.36
N LEU A 155 5.43 21.01 4.54
CA LEU A 155 4.48 22.02 5.02
C LEU A 155 3.40 21.36 5.88
N PHE A 156 2.81 20.26 5.39
CA PHE A 156 1.83 19.49 6.15
C PHE A 156 2.41 18.96 7.47
N GLN A 157 3.64 18.45 7.46
CA GLN A 157 4.32 18.00 8.67
C GLN A 157 4.52 19.14 9.67
N ARG A 158 5.06 20.28 9.23
CA ARG A 158 5.25 21.46 10.09
C ARG A 158 3.94 21.95 10.69
N LYS A 159 2.86 21.96 9.89
CA LYS A 159 1.50 22.32 10.36
C LYS A 159 0.97 21.31 11.37
N TRP A 160 1.24 20.01 11.18
CA TRP A 160 0.83 18.95 12.10
C TRP A 160 1.55 19.02 13.45
N GLU A 161 2.86 19.32 13.45
CA GLU A 161 3.64 19.54 14.68
C GLU A 161 3.08 20.73 15.48
N ARG A 162 2.59 21.75 14.77
CA ARG A 162 1.97 22.96 15.34
C ARG A 162 0.45 22.90 15.42
N ARG A 163 -0.16 21.70 15.35
CA ARG A 163 -1.63 21.56 15.29
C ARG A 163 -2.37 22.13 16.50
N HIS A 164 -1.70 22.33 17.64
CA HIS A 164 -2.29 22.94 18.83
C HIS A 164 -2.09 24.47 18.89
N SER A 165 -1.34 25.05 17.96
CA SER A 165 -1.09 26.49 17.88
C SER A 165 -1.97 27.13 16.81
N THR A 166 -2.60 28.24 17.17
CA THR A 166 -3.27 29.13 16.22
C THR A 166 -2.22 29.91 15.43
N GLU A 167 -2.30 29.86 14.11
CA GLU A 167 -1.44 30.62 13.21
C GLU A 167 -2.28 31.59 12.35
N PRO A 168 -1.74 32.75 11.93
CA PRO A 168 -2.51 33.74 11.16
C PRO A 168 -3.07 33.21 9.84
N ASP A 169 -2.45 32.20 9.26
CA ASP A 169 -2.83 31.57 7.99
C ASP A 169 -3.76 30.35 8.16
N ASP A 170 -4.25 30.06 9.37
CA ASP A 170 -5.10 28.89 9.61
C ASP A 170 -6.40 28.90 8.78
N TRP A 171 -6.89 30.09 8.42
CA TRP A 171 -8.08 30.26 7.56
C TRP A 171 -7.76 30.39 6.07
N THR A 172 -6.52 30.10 5.68
CA THR A 172 -6.15 29.97 4.25
C THR A 172 -6.30 28.53 3.79
N ALA A 173 -6.50 28.33 2.48
CA ALA A 173 -6.60 27.02 1.86
C ALA A 173 -5.30 26.23 2.04
N ALA A 174 -5.42 24.98 2.50
CA ALA A 174 -4.31 24.04 2.46
C ALA A 174 -4.07 23.58 1.01
N PRO A 175 -2.82 23.59 0.54
CA PRO A 175 -2.49 23.36 -0.86
C PRO A 175 -2.78 21.91 -1.26
N GLY A 176 -3.28 21.74 -2.49
CA GLY A 176 -3.61 20.43 -3.06
C GLY A 176 -4.85 19.74 -2.45
N THR A 177 -5.55 20.40 -1.53
CA THR A 177 -6.77 19.84 -0.94
C THR A 177 -7.97 19.96 -1.87
N ARG A 178 -8.93 19.03 -1.76
CA ARG A 178 -10.17 19.04 -2.54
C ARG A 178 -11.30 18.42 -1.76
N SER A 179 -12.31 19.21 -1.45
CA SER A 179 -13.48 18.83 -0.69
C SER A 179 -14.78 19.13 -1.44
N GLY A 180 -15.82 18.36 -1.13
CA GLY A 180 -17.19 18.63 -1.56
C GLY A 180 -17.92 19.61 -0.65
N PHE A 181 -17.16 20.37 0.13
CA PHE A 181 -17.64 21.34 1.12
C PHE A 181 -16.92 22.67 0.93
N ALA A 182 -17.49 23.74 1.48
CA ALA A 182 -16.91 25.07 1.44
C ALA A 182 -16.99 25.76 2.81
N TRP A 183 -16.01 26.63 3.04
CA TRP A 183 -15.89 27.48 4.22
C TRP A 183 -15.97 28.94 3.78
N ASP A 184 -16.50 29.80 4.64
CA ASP A 184 -16.51 31.24 4.34
C ASP A 184 -15.09 31.82 4.39
N GLY A 185 -14.79 32.69 3.42
CA GLY A 185 -13.45 33.29 3.26
C GLY A 185 -12.38 32.37 2.65
N VAL A 186 -12.73 31.12 2.33
CA VAL A 186 -11.84 30.14 1.68
C VAL A 186 -12.35 29.85 0.27
N GLU A 187 -11.44 29.58 -0.67
CA GLU A 187 -11.80 29.16 -2.02
C GLU A 187 -12.67 27.90 -2.00
N ASP A 188 -13.74 27.89 -2.80
CA ASP A 188 -14.69 26.80 -2.85
C ASP A 188 -14.01 25.47 -3.23
N GLY A 189 -14.22 24.46 -2.39
CA GLY A 189 -13.69 23.12 -2.58
C GLY A 189 -12.27 22.95 -2.05
N GLN A 190 -11.65 23.98 -1.48
CA GLN A 190 -10.43 23.86 -0.69
C GLN A 190 -10.76 23.65 0.79
N ILE A 191 -9.85 23.01 1.53
CA ILE A 191 -9.97 22.81 2.97
C ILE A 191 -9.05 23.79 3.68
N PRO A 192 -9.52 24.59 4.64
CA PRO A 192 -8.63 25.46 5.41
C PRO A 192 -7.74 24.66 6.37
N TRP A 193 -6.55 25.20 6.67
CA TRP A 193 -5.64 24.62 7.67
C TRP A 193 -6.30 24.44 9.04
N ALA A 194 -7.19 25.34 9.44
CA ALA A 194 -7.94 25.28 10.69
C ALA A 194 -8.72 23.96 10.82
N ALA A 195 -9.38 23.53 9.74
CA ALA A 195 -10.16 22.29 9.72
C ALA A 195 -9.25 21.06 9.70
N ILE A 196 -8.15 21.06 8.94
CA ILE A 196 -7.17 19.97 8.94
C ILE A 196 -6.52 19.80 10.32
N LYS A 197 -6.06 20.91 10.93
CA LYS A 197 -5.50 20.88 12.29
C LYS A 197 -6.51 20.40 13.31
N SER A 198 -7.77 20.81 13.18
CA SER A 198 -8.84 20.35 14.06
C SER A 198 -9.04 18.84 13.99
N ALA A 199 -9.09 18.28 12.78
CA ALA A 199 -9.09 16.84 12.57
C ALA A 199 -7.87 16.17 13.22
N TRP A 200 -6.65 16.66 12.98
CA TRP A 200 -5.43 16.10 13.59
C TRP A 200 -5.38 16.12 15.12
N ARG A 201 -6.15 17.00 15.78
CA ARG A 201 -6.22 17.03 17.25
C ARG A 201 -7.09 15.91 17.81
N ARG A 202 -8.08 15.42 17.04
CA ARG A 202 -9.08 14.45 17.48
C ARG A 202 -8.91 13.06 16.85
N ASP A 203 -8.43 13.04 15.61
CA ASP A 203 -8.26 11.82 14.83
C ASP A 203 -7.00 11.07 15.25
N ALA A 204 -7.13 9.76 15.42
CA ALA A 204 -5.99 8.87 15.63
C ALA A 204 -5.47 8.45 14.25
N PRO A 205 -4.28 8.90 13.83
CA PRO A 205 -3.81 8.63 12.47
C PRO A 205 -3.68 7.12 12.22
N PRO A 206 -4.21 6.60 11.09
CA PRO A 206 -4.03 5.20 10.75
C PRO A 206 -2.55 4.90 10.50
N THR A 207 -2.16 3.66 10.75
CA THR A 207 -0.80 3.20 10.51
C THR A 207 -0.57 2.91 9.03
N CYS A 208 0.62 3.28 8.55
CA CYS A 208 1.00 3.05 7.17
C CYS A 208 1.09 1.56 6.86
N GLN A 209 0.38 1.11 5.81
CA GLN A 209 0.40 -0.28 5.36
C GLN A 209 1.77 -0.75 4.86
N ASN A 210 2.73 0.15 4.62
CA ASN A 210 4.07 -0.20 4.13
C ASN A 210 5.14 -0.25 5.24
N CYS A 211 5.17 0.74 6.12
CA CYS A 211 6.26 0.91 7.11
C CYS A 211 5.78 1.05 8.57
N SER A 212 4.49 0.86 8.83
CA SER A 212 3.87 0.92 10.16
C SER A 212 3.97 2.26 10.89
N SER A 213 4.56 3.30 10.27
CA SER A 213 4.57 4.65 10.83
C SER A 213 3.19 5.29 10.75
N ASP A 214 2.94 6.28 11.60
CA ASP A 214 1.73 7.10 11.49
C ASP A 214 1.65 7.81 10.14
N THR A 215 0.43 8.01 9.69
CA THR A 215 0.11 8.79 8.49
C THR A 215 -0.47 10.15 8.88
N LEU A 216 -0.45 11.11 7.95
CA LEU A 216 -1.03 12.43 8.14
C LEU A 216 -2.30 12.52 7.29
N LEU A 217 -3.42 12.91 7.89
CA LEU A 217 -4.60 13.29 7.12
C LEU A 217 -4.27 14.53 6.28
N VAL A 218 -4.42 14.46 4.96
CA VAL A 218 -4.15 15.60 4.06
C VAL A 218 -5.37 16.05 3.29
N ASN A 219 -6.43 15.24 3.26
CA ASN A 219 -7.66 15.57 2.54
C ASN A 219 -8.86 14.86 3.17
N PHE A 220 -10.01 15.52 3.21
CA PHE A 220 -11.28 14.94 3.62
C PHE A 220 -12.45 15.63 2.94
N GLY A 221 -13.53 14.90 2.72
CA GLY A 221 -14.73 15.45 2.10
C GLY A 221 -15.43 14.48 1.17
N LEU A 222 -16.30 15.03 0.34
CA LEU A 222 -16.99 14.31 -0.72
C LEU A 222 -16.39 14.67 -2.09
N ARG A 223 -15.84 13.68 -2.80
CA ARG A 223 -15.34 13.87 -4.17
C ARG A 223 -16.43 13.49 -5.17
N GLN A 224 -16.66 14.32 -6.18
CA GLN A 224 -17.50 13.95 -7.32
C GLN A 224 -16.81 12.85 -8.14
N VAL A 225 -17.46 11.68 -8.26
CA VAL A 225 -16.96 10.51 -9.00
C VAL A 225 -17.82 10.16 -10.21
N GLY A 226 -18.90 10.91 -10.42
CA GLY A 226 -19.75 10.83 -11.60
C GLY A 226 -20.72 12.01 -11.66
N LEU A 227 -21.65 11.97 -12.62
CA LEU A 227 -22.63 13.04 -12.80
C LEU A 227 -23.50 13.25 -11.55
N PHE A 228 -23.90 12.15 -10.92
CA PHE A 228 -24.81 12.15 -9.76
C PHE A 228 -24.19 11.53 -8.50
N ASN A 229 -22.96 11.00 -8.59
CA ASN A 229 -22.34 10.22 -7.53
C ASN A 229 -21.19 11.00 -6.88
N ARG A 230 -21.15 10.93 -5.55
CA ARG A 230 -20.03 11.41 -4.74
C ARG A 230 -19.56 10.28 -3.84
N SER A 231 -18.26 10.20 -3.63
CA SER A 231 -17.66 9.24 -2.69
C SER A 231 -16.95 9.99 -1.58
N ALA A 232 -16.83 9.36 -0.41
CA ALA A 232 -15.89 9.81 0.60
C ALA A 232 -14.48 9.90 0.00
N ASN A 233 -13.73 10.91 0.42
CA ASN A 233 -12.35 11.13 0.00
C ASN A 233 -11.53 11.54 1.22
N ILE A 234 -11.37 10.61 2.15
CA ILE A 234 -10.47 10.74 3.29
C ILE A 234 -9.11 10.20 2.86
N VAL A 235 -8.08 11.04 2.84
CA VAL A 235 -6.77 10.69 2.32
C VAL A 235 -5.71 10.95 3.37
N HIS A 236 -4.95 9.91 3.68
CA HIS A 236 -3.81 9.95 4.57
C HIS A 236 -2.52 9.77 3.79
N VAL A 237 -1.44 10.36 4.29
CA VAL A 237 -0.12 10.31 3.65
C VAL A 237 0.92 9.80 4.64
N CYS A 238 1.67 8.80 4.23
CA CYS A 238 2.83 8.36 4.99
C CYS A 238 4.04 9.22 4.67
N ARG A 239 4.67 9.77 5.71
CA ARG A 239 5.88 10.60 5.57
C ARG A 239 7.10 9.82 5.08
N LEU A 240 7.24 8.57 5.50
CA LEU A 240 8.43 7.75 5.21
C LEU A 240 8.37 7.16 3.81
N CYS A 241 7.29 6.48 3.44
CA CYS A 241 7.17 5.86 2.12
C CYS A 241 6.65 6.82 1.03
N ARG A 242 6.28 8.06 1.40
CA ARG A 242 5.72 9.08 0.49
C ARG A 242 4.59 8.54 -0.38
N ARG A 243 3.62 7.88 0.27
CA ARG A 243 2.42 7.37 -0.39
C ARG A 243 1.16 7.87 0.27
N SER A 244 0.14 8.08 -0.56
CA SER A 244 -1.21 8.39 -0.15
C SER A 244 -2.07 7.13 -0.07
N PHE A 245 -2.94 7.09 0.93
CA PHE A 245 -3.87 6.01 1.24
C PHE A 245 -5.25 6.61 1.38
N ARG A 246 -6.23 6.06 0.68
CA ARG A 246 -7.63 6.42 0.91
C ARG A 246 -8.15 5.58 2.05
N ASP A 247 -8.81 6.21 3.02
CA ASP A 247 -9.59 5.50 4.02
C ASP A 247 -11.01 5.27 3.47
N GLU A 248 -11.27 4.03 3.08
CA GLU A 248 -12.56 3.59 2.54
C GLU A 248 -13.52 3.11 3.64
N SER A 249 -13.07 3.04 4.90
CA SER A 249 -13.93 2.67 6.03
C SER A 249 -14.91 3.80 6.41
N ILE A 250 -14.58 5.04 6.06
CA ILE A 250 -15.40 6.22 6.34
C ILE A 250 -16.41 6.43 5.21
N ILE A 251 -17.67 6.06 5.47
CA ILE A 251 -18.77 6.19 4.51
C ILE A 251 -19.53 7.51 4.75
N ASP A 252 -19.87 7.83 6.01
CA ASP A 252 -20.55 9.07 6.38
C ASP A 252 -19.53 10.17 6.75
N VAL A 253 -19.13 10.93 5.74
CA VAL A 253 -18.18 12.02 5.89
C VAL A 253 -18.72 13.14 6.79
N ARG A 254 -20.03 13.37 6.83
CA ARG A 254 -20.59 14.44 7.68
C ARG A 254 -20.50 14.07 9.14
N ALA A 255 -20.94 12.87 9.49
CA ALA A 255 -20.81 12.36 10.85
C ALA A 255 -19.34 12.33 11.29
N TRP A 256 -18.44 11.91 10.39
CA TRP A 256 -17.00 11.96 10.65
C TRP A 256 -16.51 13.40 10.92
N MET A 257 -16.91 14.39 10.12
CA MET A 257 -16.52 15.78 10.34
C MET A 257 -17.08 16.35 11.66
N THR A 258 -18.34 16.06 12.00
CA THR A 258 -18.92 16.49 13.28
C THR A 258 -18.18 15.91 14.48
N ALA A 259 -17.70 14.67 14.39
CA ALA A 259 -16.91 14.06 15.45
C ALA A 259 -15.48 14.63 15.54
N ASN A 260 -14.84 14.87 14.39
CA ASN A 260 -13.42 15.17 14.31
C ASN A 260 -13.06 16.65 14.16
N LEU A 261 -14.02 17.52 13.87
CA LEU A 261 -13.80 18.96 13.77
C LEU A 261 -14.38 19.71 14.98
N ASP A 262 -13.71 20.78 15.37
CA ASP A 262 -14.24 21.79 16.26
C ASP A 262 -15.36 22.53 15.55
N GLU A 263 -16.36 22.97 16.32
CA GLU A 263 -17.56 23.62 15.79
C GLU A 263 -17.23 24.78 14.84
N ALA A 264 -16.28 25.64 15.24
CA ALA A 264 -15.83 26.76 14.42
C ALA A 264 -15.19 26.34 13.10
N ALA A 265 -14.62 25.13 13.02
CA ALA A 265 -13.93 24.60 11.84
C ALA A 265 -14.82 23.76 10.92
N LEU A 266 -16.11 23.57 11.24
CA LEU A 266 -17.05 22.89 10.38
C LEU A 266 -17.29 23.68 9.08
N PRO A 267 -17.52 22.99 7.95
CA PRO A 267 -17.84 23.66 6.69
C PRO A 267 -19.17 24.40 6.79
N CYS A 268 -19.26 25.54 6.12
CA CYS A 268 -20.48 26.35 6.07
C CYS A 268 -21.45 25.81 5.01
N PHE A 269 -20.93 25.24 3.92
CA PHE A 269 -21.73 24.80 2.78
C PHE A 269 -21.31 23.44 2.25
N GLU A 270 -22.27 22.76 1.64
CA GLU A 270 -22.02 21.66 0.72
C GLU A 270 -21.89 22.18 -0.72
N LEU A 271 -20.95 21.60 -1.47
CA LEU A 271 -20.76 21.85 -2.88
C LEU A 271 -21.36 20.72 -3.74
N VAL A 272 -22.08 21.14 -4.77
CA VAL A 272 -22.62 20.27 -5.81
C VAL A 272 -22.25 20.92 -7.14
N TRP A 273 -21.40 20.24 -7.91
CA TRP A 273 -20.89 20.74 -9.20
C TRP A 273 -20.18 22.09 -9.09
N GLY A 274 -19.38 22.24 -8.02
CA GLY A 274 -18.64 23.47 -7.73
C GLY A 274 -19.50 24.63 -7.23
N LYS A 275 -20.79 24.43 -6.94
CA LYS A 275 -21.69 25.47 -6.43
C LYS A 275 -22.15 25.15 -5.01
N ARG A 276 -22.16 26.17 -4.14
CA ARG A 276 -22.76 26.11 -2.80
C ARG A 276 -24.26 25.86 -2.94
N VAL A 277 -24.79 24.82 -2.31
CA VAL A 277 -26.23 24.46 -2.41
C VAL A 277 -26.97 24.45 -1.09
N LYS A 278 -26.35 23.92 -0.03
CA LYS A 278 -27.00 23.74 1.27
C LYS A 278 -26.04 24.21 2.35
N ARG A 279 -26.53 25.08 3.23
CA ARG A 279 -25.81 25.43 4.45
C ARG A 279 -25.76 24.18 5.33
N VAL A 280 -24.58 23.79 5.76
CA VAL A 280 -24.43 22.71 6.75
C VAL A 280 -24.89 23.31 8.07
N ALA A 281 -25.93 22.73 8.68
CA ALA A 281 -26.37 23.17 10.00
C ALA A 281 -25.22 22.89 10.98
N ALA A 282 -24.85 23.91 11.77
CA ALA A 282 -23.96 23.75 12.91
C ALA A 282 -24.62 22.85 13.96
#